data_AF-A0A423NFV8-F1
#
_entry.id   AF-A0A423NFV8-F1
#
_cell.length_a   1.000
_cell.length_b   1.000
_cell.length_c   1.000
_cell.angle_alpha   90.00
_cell.angle_beta   90.00
_cell.angle_gamma   90.00
#
_symmetry.space_group_name_H-M   'P 1'
#
loop_
_entity.id
_entity.type
_entity.pdbx_description
1 polymer ?
#
loop_
_entity_poly.entity_id
_entity_poly.type
_entity_poly.pdbx_seq_one_letter_code
_entity_poly.pdbx_strand_id
1 'polypeptide(L)'
;MEVKELLVVFEKMYLQENEIKEKITIRVQILFTLILAVITVSSYMLRMLDLERYVLIAASIISSLVVFYAGLAVSAKYAVRAFWGNTFKQMPPAVEVRGYCSALISYNEEVEKAKSTLGAEVEVVDIRSEVDTYLSNVYEECATHNSEINQERSRKVHESFKWLLCSFVPLGIAGILFVGFDMDVSSPRKNFQVVDKYVGDQIGVARRSIDLVTSQVVELRESYMSDSKRTGDKPGRQGENITAPLKTGAPVKPNGPPVRIVLEDDRSQSIEVSDEQRKK
;
A
#
# COMPACT_ATOMS: atom_id res chain seq x y z
N MET A 1 39.21 -5.23 29.07
CA MET A 1 38.26 -4.28 28.50
C MET A 1 37.63 -3.55 29.67
N GLU A 2 37.79 -2.24 29.76
CA GLU A 2 37.18 -1.44 30.82
C GLU A 2 35.69 -1.23 30.57
N VAL A 3 34.90 -1.00 31.62
CA VAL A 3 33.44 -0.74 31.52
C VAL A 3 33.13 0.40 30.54
N LYS A 4 34.01 1.42 30.46
CA LYS A 4 33.89 2.56 29.54
C LYS A 4 34.12 2.19 28.07
N GLU A 5 35.01 1.23 27.80
CA GLU A 5 35.18 0.70 26.44
C GLU A 5 33.93 -0.09 26.01
N LEU A 6 33.39 -0.89 26.93
CA LEU A 6 32.19 -1.71 26.71
C LEU A 6 30.94 -0.84 26.47
N LEU A 7 30.73 0.20 27.28
CA LEU A 7 29.66 1.18 27.10
C LEU A 7 29.70 1.83 25.70
N VAL A 8 30.89 2.25 25.25
CA VAL A 8 31.06 2.86 23.91
C VAL A 8 30.83 1.85 22.78
N VAL A 9 31.03 0.56 23.01
CA VAL A 9 30.66 -0.50 22.05
C VAL A 9 29.15 -0.71 22.02
N PHE A 10 28.50 -0.86 23.18
CA PHE A 10 27.06 -1.09 23.24
C PHE A 10 26.23 0.12 22.79
N GLU A 11 26.66 1.35 23.08
CA GLU A 11 26.07 2.58 22.52
C GLU A 11 26.09 2.55 20.99
N LYS A 12 27.23 2.23 20.37
CA LYS A 12 27.36 2.12 18.92
C LYS A 12 26.49 1.01 18.33
N MET A 13 26.38 -0.14 19.00
CA MET A 13 25.47 -1.21 18.59
C MET A 13 24.01 -0.78 18.65
N TYR A 14 23.58 -0.11 19.71
CA TYR A 14 22.22 0.42 19.85
C TYR A 14 21.90 1.48 18.79
N LEU A 15 22.84 2.39 18.48
CA LEU A 15 22.67 3.38 17.40
C LEU A 15 22.60 2.70 16.02
N GLN A 16 23.47 1.72 15.76
CA GLN A 16 23.47 0.95 14.52
C GLN A 16 22.15 0.18 14.32
N GLU A 17 21.58 -0.42 15.37
CA GLU A 17 20.28 -1.10 15.26
C GLU A 17 19.11 -0.13 15.03
N ASN A 18 19.21 1.11 15.50
CA ASN A 18 18.25 2.15 15.12
C ASN A 18 18.35 2.53 13.64
N GLU A 19 19.56 2.67 13.08
CA GLU A 19 19.75 2.86 11.65
C GLU A 19 19.24 1.66 10.82
N ILE A 20 19.49 0.42 11.28
CA ILE A 20 19.04 -0.79 10.59
C ILE A 20 17.51 -0.87 10.57
N LYS A 21 16.85 -0.54 11.68
CA LYS A 21 15.38 -0.43 11.78
C LYS A 21 14.80 0.51 10.73
N GLU A 22 15.39 1.69 10.55
CA GLU A 22 14.98 2.68 9.54
C GLU A 22 15.24 2.19 8.11
N LYS A 23 16.43 1.66 7.84
CA LYS A 23 16.80 1.07 6.54
C LYS A 23 15.86 -0.09 6.15
N ILE A 24 15.36 -0.87 7.13
CA ILE A 24 14.34 -1.90 6.93
C ILE A 24 12.97 -1.26 6.62
N THR A 25 12.52 -0.27 7.39
CA THR A 25 11.23 0.41 7.15
C THR A 25 11.17 1.05 5.76
N ILE A 26 12.25 1.70 5.30
CA ILE A 26 12.36 2.26 3.94
C ILE A 26 12.25 1.17 2.86
N ARG A 27 12.92 0.03 3.03
CA ARG A 27 12.81 -1.12 2.11
C ARG A 27 11.38 -1.65 2.02
N VAL A 28 10.64 -1.68 3.13
CA VAL A 28 9.23 -2.10 3.15
C VAL A 28 8.33 -1.11 2.42
N GLN A 29 8.54 0.20 2.59
CA GLN A 29 7.79 1.24 1.84
C GLN A 29 8.02 1.12 0.32
N ILE A 30 9.24 0.81 -0.12
CA ILE A 30 9.57 0.55 -1.52
C ILE A 30 8.84 -0.70 -2.03
N LEU A 31 8.78 -1.79 -1.24
CA LEU A 31 8.00 -2.98 -1.60
C LEU A 31 6.51 -2.70 -1.76
N PHE A 32 5.88 -1.97 -0.82
CA PHE A 32 4.46 -1.59 -0.95
C PHE A 32 4.20 -0.72 -2.19
N THR A 33 5.09 0.24 -2.47
CA THR A 33 4.99 1.11 -3.66
C THR A 33 5.07 0.28 -4.94
N LEU A 34 6.01 -0.66 -5.01
CA LEU A 34 6.18 -1.54 -6.17
C LEU A 34 5.00 -2.49 -6.35
N ILE A 35 4.44 -3.05 -5.26
CA ILE A 35 3.23 -3.89 -5.30
C ILE A 35 2.05 -3.08 -5.91
N LEU A 36 1.80 -1.86 -5.44
CA LEU A 36 0.72 -1.01 -5.95
C LEU A 36 0.91 -0.60 -7.42
N ALA A 37 2.14 -0.26 -7.82
CA ALA A 37 2.46 0.05 -9.22
C ALA A 37 2.17 -1.13 -10.14
N VAL A 38 2.55 -2.36 -9.74
CA VAL A 38 2.35 -3.55 -10.57
C VAL A 38 0.87 -3.96 -10.60
N ILE A 39 0.11 -3.82 -9.49
CA ILE A 39 -1.36 -3.98 -9.48
C ILE A 39 -2.01 -3.04 -10.51
N THR A 40 -1.53 -1.80 -10.61
CA THR A 40 -2.06 -0.81 -11.56
C THR A 40 -1.83 -1.25 -13.01
N VAL A 41 -0.63 -1.72 -13.35
CA VAL A 41 -0.29 -2.23 -14.69
C VAL A 41 -1.05 -3.51 -15.04
N SER A 42 -1.14 -4.48 -14.12
CA SER A 42 -1.88 -5.72 -14.35
C SER A 42 -3.39 -5.51 -14.43
N SER A 43 -3.93 -4.49 -13.75
CA SER A 43 -5.34 -4.09 -13.85
C SER A 43 -5.67 -3.51 -15.24
N TYR A 44 -4.73 -2.80 -15.89
CA TYR A 44 -4.90 -2.37 -17.28
C TYR A 44 -5.00 -3.58 -18.22
N MET A 45 -4.08 -4.55 -18.10
CA MET A 45 -4.11 -5.78 -18.92
C MET A 45 -5.41 -6.56 -18.75
N LEU A 46 -5.90 -6.71 -17.52
CA LEU A 46 -7.16 -7.39 -17.24
C LEU A 46 -8.38 -6.65 -17.83
N ARG A 47 -8.36 -5.31 -17.82
CA ARG A 47 -9.42 -4.47 -18.40
C ARG A 47 -9.47 -4.53 -19.92
N MET A 48 -8.33 -4.64 -20.60
CA MET A 48 -8.23 -4.59 -22.06
C MET A 48 -8.21 -5.98 -22.73
N LEU A 49 -8.54 -7.05 -21.99
CA LEU A 49 -8.46 -8.42 -22.48
C LEU A 49 -9.64 -8.80 -23.39
N ASP A 50 -9.35 -9.10 -24.65
CA ASP A 50 -10.29 -9.65 -25.63
C ASP A 50 -10.69 -11.09 -25.26
N LEU A 51 -11.94 -11.29 -24.83
CA LEU A 51 -12.47 -12.61 -24.47
C LEU A 51 -13.12 -13.35 -25.65
N GLU A 52 -13.48 -12.65 -26.73
CA GLU A 52 -14.31 -13.21 -27.80
C GLU A 52 -13.47 -13.94 -28.85
N ARG A 53 -12.29 -13.39 -29.20
CA ARG A 53 -11.51 -13.87 -30.35
C ARG A 53 -10.72 -15.15 -30.07
N TYR A 54 -10.13 -15.27 -28.88
CA TYR A 54 -9.19 -16.36 -28.53
C TYR A 54 -9.39 -16.87 -27.11
N VAL A 55 -10.56 -17.47 -26.83
CA VAL A 55 -10.98 -17.95 -25.49
C VAL A 55 -9.89 -18.74 -24.74
N LEU A 56 -9.17 -19.66 -25.40
CA LEU A 56 -8.10 -20.45 -24.77
C LEU A 56 -6.89 -19.61 -24.34
N ILE A 57 -6.60 -18.51 -25.05
CA ILE A 57 -5.49 -17.60 -24.79
C ILE A 57 -5.89 -16.58 -23.72
N ALA A 58 -7.13 -16.10 -23.75
CA ALA A 58 -7.70 -15.31 -22.65
C ALA A 58 -7.70 -16.12 -21.34
N ALA A 59 -8.09 -17.40 -21.39
CA ALA A 59 -8.06 -18.28 -20.23
C ALA A 59 -6.64 -18.53 -19.67
N SER A 60 -5.62 -18.68 -20.53
CA SER A 60 -4.24 -18.85 -20.07
C SER A 60 -3.65 -17.55 -19.51
N ILE A 61 -3.97 -16.39 -20.08
CA ILE A 61 -3.63 -15.07 -19.53
C ILE A 61 -4.29 -14.89 -18.15
N ILE A 62 -5.59 -15.16 -18.00
CA ILE A 62 -6.31 -15.06 -16.73
C ILE A 62 -5.71 -16.01 -15.68
N SER A 63 -5.45 -17.27 -16.05
CA SER A 63 -4.81 -18.25 -15.16
C SER A 63 -3.44 -17.77 -14.67
N SER A 64 -2.61 -17.22 -15.57
CA SER A 64 -1.31 -16.66 -15.22
C SER A 64 -1.45 -15.42 -14.31
N LEU A 65 -2.41 -14.53 -14.58
CA LEU A 65 -2.71 -13.39 -13.72
C LEU A 65 -3.20 -13.81 -12.32
N VAL A 66 -3.98 -14.89 -12.19
CA VAL A 66 -4.38 -15.45 -10.88
C VAL A 66 -3.16 -15.96 -10.10
N VAL A 67 -2.22 -16.66 -10.75
CA VAL A 67 -0.97 -17.11 -10.11
C VAL A 67 -0.08 -15.91 -9.71
N PHE A 68 -0.02 -14.87 -10.56
CA PHE A 68 0.65 -13.61 -10.23
C PHE A 68 0.03 -12.96 -8.98
N TYR A 69 -1.29 -12.74 -8.94
CA TYR A 69 -1.96 -12.13 -7.79
C TYR A 69 -1.83 -12.98 -6.52
N ALA A 70 -1.82 -14.30 -6.62
CA ALA A 70 -1.55 -15.19 -5.48
C ALA A 70 -0.12 -15.00 -4.92
N GLY A 71 0.89 -14.98 -5.79
CA GLY A 71 2.28 -14.69 -5.38
C GLY A 71 2.44 -13.28 -4.78
N LEU A 72 1.73 -12.30 -5.35
CA LEU A 72 1.71 -10.92 -4.87
C LEU A 72 1.04 -10.80 -3.49
N ALA A 73 -0.05 -11.51 -3.24
CA ALA A 73 -0.71 -11.57 -1.93
C ALA A 73 0.19 -12.22 -0.86
N VAL A 74 0.96 -13.25 -1.22
CA VAL A 74 1.98 -13.83 -0.33
C VAL A 74 3.09 -12.82 -0.05
N SER A 75 3.62 -12.13 -1.07
CA SER A 75 4.60 -11.06 -0.90
C SER A 75 4.10 -9.95 0.03
N ALA A 76 2.88 -9.45 -0.19
CA ALA A 76 2.25 -8.42 0.64
C ALA A 76 2.06 -8.89 2.10
N LYS A 77 1.65 -10.15 2.33
CA LYS A 77 1.56 -10.74 3.67
C LYS A 77 2.89 -10.73 4.42
N TYR A 78 4.01 -10.97 3.72
CA TYR A 78 5.35 -10.86 4.33
C TYR A 78 5.75 -9.39 4.57
N ALA A 79 5.44 -8.47 3.65
CA ALA A 79 5.71 -7.02 3.84
C ALA A 79 4.94 -6.46 5.06
N VAL A 80 3.64 -6.75 5.17
CA VAL A 80 2.80 -6.34 6.31
C VAL A 80 3.34 -6.89 7.63
N ARG A 81 3.84 -8.14 7.66
CA ARG A 81 4.47 -8.72 8.87
C ARG A 81 5.89 -8.21 9.15
N ALA A 82 6.58 -7.64 8.16
CA ALA A 82 7.86 -6.97 8.33
C ALA A 82 7.68 -5.55 8.90
N PHE A 83 6.59 -4.88 8.53
CA PHE A 83 6.18 -3.59 9.09
C PHE A 83 5.55 -3.76 10.47
N TRP A 84 4.36 -4.36 10.55
CA TRP A 84 3.49 -4.27 11.71
C TRP A 84 3.82 -5.28 12.82
N GLY A 85 3.52 -4.90 14.06
CA GLY A 85 3.56 -5.79 15.23
C GLY A 85 4.96 -6.09 15.76
N ASN A 86 5.96 -5.28 15.40
CA ASN A 86 7.29 -5.34 15.98
C ASN A 86 7.38 -4.35 17.16
N THR A 87 8.17 -4.70 18.17
CA THR A 87 8.39 -3.90 19.39
C THR A 87 9.86 -3.58 19.53
N PHE A 88 10.20 -2.32 19.77
CA PHE A 88 11.59 -1.89 19.98
C PHE A 88 11.77 -1.33 21.39
N LYS A 89 12.89 -1.68 22.03
CA LYS A 89 13.35 -1.05 23.27
C LYS A 89 14.11 0.24 22.93
N GLN A 90 13.98 1.24 23.79
CA GLN A 90 14.62 2.54 23.62
C GLN A 90 15.33 2.92 24.92
N MET A 91 16.41 3.68 24.80
CA MET A 91 17.11 4.26 25.94
C MET A 91 16.14 5.11 26.78
N PRO A 92 16.16 5.01 28.13
CA PRO A 92 15.37 5.89 28.98
C PRO A 92 15.72 7.37 28.72
N PRO A 93 14.76 8.30 28.81
CA PRO A 93 15.01 9.71 28.57
C PRO A 93 16.05 10.24 29.57
N ALA A 94 16.86 11.21 29.13
CA ALA A 94 17.94 11.78 29.94
C ALA A 94 17.49 12.39 31.29
N VAL A 95 16.19 12.68 31.45
CA VAL A 95 15.59 13.09 32.73
C VAL A 95 15.57 11.95 33.76
N GLU A 96 15.26 10.73 33.34
CA GLU A 96 15.25 9.54 34.21
C GLU A 96 16.67 9.12 34.57
N VAL A 97 17.60 9.12 33.60
CA VAL A 97 19.03 8.89 33.84
C VAL A 97 19.59 9.92 34.83
N ARG A 98 19.27 11.20 34.66
CA ARG A 98 19.65 12.26 35.62
C ARG A 98 19.01 12.06 36.98
N GLY A 99 17.76 11.58 37.05
CA GLY A 99 17.08 11.23 38.29
C GLY A 99 17.82 10.14 39.07
N TYR A 100 18.29 9.10 38.38
CA TYR A 100 19.13 8.05 38.96
C TYR A 100 20.46 8.60 39.49
N CYS A 101 21.16 9.45 38.72
CA CYS A 101 22.37 10.14 39.19
C CYS A 101 22.12 10.97 40.46
N SER A 102 21.01 11.71 40.51
CA SER A 102 20.62 12.50 41.69
C SER A 102 20.29 11.62 42.90
N ALA A 103 19.64 10.46 42.70
CA ALA A 103 19.37 9.51 43.78
C ALA A 103 20.66 8.91 44.38
N LEU A 104 21.65 8.58 43.54
CA LEU A 104 22.96 8.09 43.99
C LEU A 104 23.74 9.17 44.80
N ILE A 105 23.64 10.45 44.42
CA ILE A 105 24.21 11.56 45.20
C ILE A 105 23.54 11.65 46.58
N SER A 106 22.21 11.65 46.64
CA SER A 106 21.47 11.71 47.91
C SER A 106 21.74 10.50 48.81
N TYR A 107 21.87 9.30 48.24
CA TYR A 107 22.24 8.09 48.98
C TYR A 107 23.62 8.22 49.64
N ASN A 108 24.63 8.69 48.90
CA ASN A 108 25.97 8.89 49.46
C ASN A 108 25.98 9.95 50.59
N GLU A 109 25.23 11.05 50.43
CA GLU A 109 25.04 12.02 51.50
C GLU A 109 24.40 11.42 52.77
N GLU A 110 23.43 10.52 52.62
CA GLU A 110 22.78 9.83 53.74
C GLU A 110 23.73 8.82 54.41
N VAL A 111 24.55 8.11 53.64
CA VAL A 111 25.61 7.22 54.14
C VAL A 111 26.66 7.98 54.97
N GLU A 112 27.09 9.17 54.54
CA GLU A 112 28.02 10.00 55.31
C GLU A 112 27.40 10.53 56.62
N LYS A 113 26.12 10.92 56.59
CA LYS A 113 25.35 11.31 57.79
C LYS A 113 25.16 10.13 58.75
N ALA A 114 24.93 8.93 58.23
CA ALA A 114 24.83 7.70 59.03
C ALA A 114 26.18 7.29 59.65
N LYS A 115 27.27 7.34 58.88
CA LYS A 115 28.64 7.12 59.38
C LYS A 115 28.99 8.03 60.56
N SER A 116 28.75 9.34 60.40
CA SER A 116 29.09 10.35 61.41
C SER A 116 28.17 10.34 62.65
N THR A 117 26.93 9.87 62.52
CA THR A 117 25.94 9.87 63.63
C THR A 117 25.84 8.53 64.37
N LEU A 118 26.01 7.41 63.67
CA LEU A 118 25.74 6.05 64.16
C LEU A 118 26.97 5.13 64.13
N GLY A 119 28.10 5.56 63.56
CA GLY A 119 29.32 4.75 63.46
C GLY A 119 29.21 3.57 62.48
N ALA A 120 28.27 3.60 61.54
CA ALA A 120 27.98 2.49 60.64
C ALA A 120 29.00 2.38 59.49
N GLU A 121 29.63 1.21 59.33
CA GLU A 121 30.57 0.91 58.23
C GLU A 121 29.85 0.60 56.90
N VAL A 122 29.08 1.55 56.37
CA VAL A 122 28.49 1.47 55.02
C VAL A 122 29.39 2.18 54.02
N GLU A 123 29.82 1.49 52.97
CA GLU A 123 30.73 2.04 51.95
C GLU A 123 30.05 3.12 51.08
N VAL A 124 30.83 4.10 50.61
CA VAL A 124 30.35 5.17 49.72
C VAL A 124 30.52 4.71 48.28
N VAL A 125 29.47 4.84 47.48
CA VAL A 125 29.41 4.26 46.13
C VAL A 125 30.02 5.22 45.10
N ASP A 126 30.85 4.74 44.17
CA ASP A 126 31.25 5.54 43.02
C ASP A 126 30.08 5.70 42.06
N ILE A 127 29.41 6.86 42.17
CA ILE A 127 28.31 7.31 41.33
C ILE A 127 28.65 7.15 39.84
N ARG A 128 29.92 7.39 39.45
CA ARG A 128 30.32 7.26 38.05
C ARG A 128 30.38 5.80 37.61
N SER A 129 30.99 4.92 38.40
CA SER A 129 31.06 3.49 38.08
C SER A 129 29.67 2.86 38.00
N GLU A 130 28.74 3.22 38.91
CA GLU A 130 27.36 2.74 38.84
C GLU A 130 26.60 3.27 37.62
N VAL A 131 26.74 4.56 37.28
CA VAL A 131 26.09 5.14 36.10
C VAL A 131 26.67 4.57 34.80
N ASP A 132 28.00 4.44 34.68
CA ASP A 132 28.66 3.79 33.53
C ASP A 132 28.20 2.31 33.41
N THR A 133 28.01 1.59 34.54
CA THR A 133 27.53 0.19 34.56
C THR A 133 26.05 0.07 34.19
N TYR A 134 25.18 0.91 34.78
CA TYR A 134 23.76 0.98 34.46
C TYR A 134 23.52 1.27 32.97
N LEU A 135 24.21 2.28 32.42
CA LEU A 135 24.11 2.65 31.01
C LEU A 135 24.61 1.51 30.10
N SER A 136 25.70 0.83 30.47
CA SER A 136 26.21 -0.35 29.75
C SER A 136 25.13 -1.44 29.66
N ASN A 137 24.52 -1.82 30.79
CA ASN A 137 23.50 -2.87 30.84
C ASN A 137 22.25 -2.51 30.03
N VAL A 138 21.79 -1.25 30.11
CA VAL A 138 20.62 -0.78 29.34
C VAL A 138 20.90 -0.74 27.84
N TYR A 139 22.09 -0.31 27.42
CA TYR A 139 22.49 -0.37 26.01
C TYR A 139 22.60 -1.82 25.51
N GLU A 140 23.15 -2.74 26.31
CA GLU A 140 23.22 -4.18 25.97
C GLU A 140 21.83 -4.79 25.77
N GLU A 141 20.90 -4.56 26.71
CA GLU A 141 19.52 -5.06 26.63
C GLU A 141 18.76 -4.48 25.42
N CYS A 142 18.93 -3.17 25.17
CA CYS A 142 18.28 -2.50 24.04
C CYS A 142 18.86 -2.95 22.69
N ALA A 143 20.19 -3.04 22.56
CA ALA A 143 20.85 -3.45 21.33
C ALA A 143 20.52 -4.91 20.99
N THR A 144 20.62 -5.82 21.96
CA THR A 144 20.34 -7.25 21.77
C THR A 144 18.90 -7.48 21.29
N HIS A 145 17.91 -6.94 22.02
CA HIS A 145 16.50 -7.10 21.66
C HIS A 145 16.16 -6.46 20.31
N ASN A 146 16.69 -5.26 20.02
CA ASN A 146 16.42 -4.60 18.75
C ASN A 146 17.08 -5.34 17.56
N SER A 147 18.24 -5.97 17.77
CA SER A 147 18.91 -6.79 16.75
C SER A 147 18.13 -8.06 16.40
N GLU A 148 17.60 -8.78 17.39
CA GLU A 148 16.70 -9.94 17.17
C GLU A 148 15.48 -9.56 16.32
N ILE A 149 14.82 -8.45 16.69
CA ILE A 149 13.65 -7.92 15.98
C ILE A 149 14.02 -7.46 14.57
N ASN A 150 15.15 -6.77 14.38
CA ASN A 150 15.63 -6.36 13.06
C ASN A 150 16.01 -7.54 12.17
N GLN A 151 16.64 -8.58 12.72
CA GLN A 151 16.96 -9.81 11.98
C GLN A 151 15.69 -10.48 11.47
N GLU A 152 14.65 -10.60 12.30
CA GLU A 152 13.37 -11.18 11.90
C GLU A 152 12.60 -10.30 10.90
N ARG A 153 12.57 -8.96 11.08
CA ARG A 153 12.02 -8.04 10.07
C ARG A 153 12.76 -8.19 8.74
N SER A 154 14.09 -8.19 8.75
CA SER A 154 14.94 -8.35 7.57
C SER A 154 14.67 -9.66 6.82
N ARG A 155 14.50 -10.78 7.54
CA ARG A 155 14.12 -12.08 6.99
C ARG A 155 12.76 -12.02 6.27
N LYS A 156 11.76 -11.39 6.87
CA LYS A 156 10.43 -11.19 6.26
C LYS A 156 10.49 -10.27 5.03
N VAL A 157 11.31 -9.21 5.03
CA VAL A 157 11.55 -8.35 3.85
C VAL A 157 12.15 -9.15 2.70
N HIS A 158 13.14 -10.01 2.98
CA HIS A 158 13.77 -10.84 1.95
C HIS A 158 12.78 -11.83 1.32
N GLU A 159 11.99 -12.55 2.13
CA GLU A 159 10.93 -13.43 1.61
C GLU A 159 9.86 -12.64 0.83
N SER A 160 9.45 -11.46 1.30
CA SER A 160 8.52 -10.59 0.57
C SER A 160 9.04 -10.23 -0.83
N PHE A 161 10.30 -9.80 -0.94
CA PHE A 161 10.93 -9.45 -2.21
C PHE A 161 11.11 -10.67 -3.14
N LYS A 162 11.49 -11.82 -2.58
CA LYS A 162 11.59 -13.11 -3.30
C LYS A 162 10.23 -13.51 -3.91
N TRP A 163 9.15 -13.47 -3.14
CA TRP A 163 7.80 -13.74 -3.66
C TRP A 163 7.35 -12.71 -4.70
N LEU A 164 7.74 -11.44 -4.57
CA LEU A 164 7.47 -10.40 -5.57
C LEU A 164 8.18 -10.71 -6.91
N LEU A 165 9.48 -11.03 -6.87
CA LEU A 165 10.24 -11.43 -8.06
C LEU A 165 9.68 -12.71 -8.70
N CYS A 166 9.31 -13.72 -7.91
CA CYS A 166 8.66 -14.93 -8.42
C CYS A 166 7.31 -14.62 -9.09
N SER A 167 6.56 -13.61 -8.61
CA SER A 167 5.29 -13.20 -9.24
C SER A 167 5.47 -12.54 -10.62
N PHE A 168 6.63 -11.93 -10.89
CA PHE A 168 6.90 -11.34 -12.21
C PHE A 168 7.05 -12.38 -13.33
N VAL A 169 7.32 -13.65 -13.02
CA VAL A 169 7.41 -14.72 -14.03
C VAL A 169 6.06 -14.97 -14.72
N PRO A 170 4.95 -15.30 -14.02
CA PRO A 170 3.64 -15.41 -14.65
C PRO A 170 3.13 -14.08 -15.23
N LEU A 171 3.44 -12.93 -14.62
CA LEU A 171 3.09 -11.63 -15.22
C LEU A 171 3.78 -11.41 -16.58
N GLY A 172 5.05 -11.79 -16.70
CA GLY A 172 5.80 -11.75 -17.96
C GLY A 172 5.22 -12.69 -19.01
N ILE A 173 4.82 -13.91 -18.63
CA ILE A 173 4.13 -14.86 -19.51
C ILE A 173 2.79 -14.28 -19.99
N ALA A 174 1.99 -13.70 -19.08
CA ALA A 174 0.75 -13.02 -19.42
C ALA A 174 0.98 -11.85 -20.41
N GLY A 175 2.03 -11.05 -20.20
CA GLY A 175 2.40 -9.93 -21.09
C GLY A 175 2.81 -10.39 -22.49
N ILE A 176 3.62 -11.43 -22.59
CA ILE A 176 4.05 -12.01 -23.87
C ILE A 176 2.85 -12.57 -24.64
N LEU A 177 1.92 -13.26 -23.97
CA LEU A 177 0.69 -13.77 -24.59
C LEU A 177 -0.26 -12.63 -25.01
N PHE A 178 -0.43 -11.61 -24.16
CA PHE A 178 -1.32 -10.48 -24.42
C PHE A 178 -0.88 -9.68 -25.66
N VAL A 179 0.41 -9.37 -25.77
CA VAL A 179 0.97 -8.64 -26.92
C VAL A 179 1.09 -9.56 -28.15
N GLY A 180 1.56 -10.80 -27.98
CA GLY A 180 1.84 -11.72 -29.08
C GLY A 180 0.61 -12.16 -29.88
N PHE A 181 -0.57 -12.15 -29.27
CA PHE A 181 -1.84 -12.50 -29.92
C PHE A 181 -2.76 -11.29 -30.20
N ASP A 182 -2.27 -10.05 -30.07
CA ASP A 182 -3.04 -8.80 -30.24
C ASP A 182 -4.33 -8.84 -29.40
N MET A 183 -4.21 -9.23 -28.12
CA MET A 183 -5.34 -9.40 -27.20
C MET A 183 -5.87 -8.07 -26.64
N ASP A 184 -5.17 -6.96 -26.87
CA ASP A 184 -5.61 -5.63 -26.45
C ASP A 184 -6.83 -5.18 -27.28
N VAL A 185 -7.94 -4.88 -26.63
CA VAL A 185 -9.18 -4.36 -27.25
C VAL A 185 -9.03 -2.89 -27.67
N SER A 186 -8.10 -2.13 -27.09
CA SER A 186 -7.83 -0.72 -27.43
C SER A 186 -6.90 -0.54 -28.64
N SER A 187 -6.30 -1.62 -29.15
CA SER A 187 -5.43 -1.63 -30.34
C SER A 187 -6.18 -1.10 -31.58
N PRO A 188 -5.80 0.08 -32.15
CA PRO A 188 -6.52 0.65 -33.32
C PRO A 188 -6.44 -0.20 -34.60
N ARG A 189 -5.65 -1.29 -34.58
CA ARG A 189 -5.54 -2.28 -35.65
C ARG A 189 -6.78 -3.18 -35.72
N LYS A 190 -7.45 -3.40 -34.58
CA LYS A 190 -8.83 -3.84 -34.53
C LYS A 190 -9.69 -2.65 -34.97
N ASN A 191 -9.82 -2.51 -36.29
CA ASN A 191 -10.80 -1.61 -36.85
C ASN A 191 -12.13 -1.91 -36.18
N PHE A 192 -12.69 -0.92 -35.50
CA PHE A 192 -14.11 -0.93 -35.16
C PHE A 192 -14.87 -0.82 -36.47
N GLN A 193 -15.02 -1.96 -37.15
CA GLN A 193 -16.16 -2.23 -38.02
C GLN A 193 -17.39 -2.22 -37.12
N VAL A 194 -17.80 -0.99 -36.78
CA VAL A 194 -19.19 -0.66 -36.48
C VAL A 194 -19.93 -0.88 -37.81
N VAL A 195 -20.13 -2.15 -38.15
CA VAL A 195 -21.28 -2.59 -38.93
C VAL A 195 -22.46 -2.32 -38.00
N ASP A 196 -22.82 -1.03 -37.93
CA ASP A 196 -23.99 -0.58 -37.20
C ASP A 196 -25.15 -1.33 -37.84
N LYS A 197 -25.69 -2.32 -37.13
CA LYS A 197 -26.77 -3.17 -37.66
C LYS A 197 -28.01 -2.34 -37.98
N TYR A 198 -28.19 -1.18 -37.34
CA TYR A 198 -29.23 -0.23 -37.70
C TYR A 198 -28.97 0.41 -39.06
N VAL A 199 -27.75 0.87 -39.35
CA VAL A 199 -27.39 1.38 -40.69
C VAL A 199 -27.29 0.25 -41.73
N GLY A 200 -26.88 -0.95 -41.34
CA GLY A 200 -26.85 -2.14 -42.19
C GLY A 200 -28.26 -2.60 -42.60
N ASP A 201 -29.19 -2.68 -41.64
CA ASP A 201 -30.60 -2.98 -41.91
C ASP A 201 -31.29 -1.79 -42.59
N GLN A 202 -30.97 -0.53 -42.27
CA GLN A 202 -31.48 0.62 -43.02
C GLN A 202 -30.93 0.65 -44.44
N ILE A 203 -29.69 0.25 -44.72
CA ILE A 203 -29.17 0.08 -46.08
C ILE A 203 -29.81 -1.14 -46.74
N GLY A 204 -30.11 -2.21 -46.01
CA GLY A 204 -30.83 -3.38 -46.51
C GLY A 204 -32.31 -3.12 -46.79
N VAL A 205 -32.95 -2.21 -46.05
CA VAL A 205 -34.32 -1.72 -46.26
C VAL A 205 -34.33 -0.66 -47.34
N ALA A 206 -33.39 0.31 -47.31
CA ALA A 206 -33.23 1.33 -48.34
C ALA A 206 -32.93 0.68 -49.69
N ARG A 207 -32.02 -0.31 -49.75
CA ARG A 207 -31.76 -1.12 -50.95
C ARG A 207 -33.00 -1.87 -51.40
N ARG A 208 -33.70 -2.58 -50.51
CA ARG A 208 -34.99 -3.22 -50.89
C ARG A 208 -36.03 -2.21 -51.37
N SER A 209 -36.08 -1.01 -50.81
CA SER A 209 -36.95 0.07 -51.29
C SER A 209 -36.43 0.75 -52.55
N ILE A 210 -35.14 0.71 -52.85
CA ILE A 210 -34.54 1.18 -54.12
C ILE A 210 -34.75 0.13 -55.20
N ASP A 211 -34.63 -1.16 -54.90
CA ASP A 211 -34.96 -2.26 -55.80
C ASP A 211 -36.48 -2.25 -56.09
N LEU A 212 -37.32 -2.01 -55.07
CA LEU A 212 -38.78 -1.89 -55.20
C LEU A 212 -39.21 -0.55 -55.82
N VAL A 213 -38.50 0.56 -55.59
CA VAL A 213 -38.68 1.81 -56.36
C VAL A 213 -38.12 1.66 -57.77
N THR A 214 -37.14 0.79 -58.04
CA THR A 214 -36.64 0.53 -59.39
C THR A 214 -37.65 -0.33 -60.16
N SER A 215 -38.24 -1.36 -59.54
CA SER A 215 -39.37 -2.08 -60.13
C SER A 215 -40.58 -1.16 -60.29
N GLN A 216 -40.92 -0.35 -59.27
CA GLN A 216 -41.99 0.64 -59.38
C GLN A 216 -41.66 1.78 -60.35
N VAL A 217 -40.40 2.06 -60.70
CA VAL A 217 -40.03 3.04 -61.74
C VAL A 217 -40.00 2.40 -63.12
N VAL A 218 -39.86 1.07 -63.22
CA VAL A 218 -40.20 0.32 -64.43
C VAL A 218 -41.73 0.29 -64.60
N GLU A 219 -42.49 -0.04 -63.57
CA GLU A 219 -43.96 -0.03 -63.59
C GLU A 219 -44.54 1.38 -63.72
N LEU A 220 -43.93 2.42 -63.14
CA LEU A 220 -44.30 3.84 -63.35
C LEU A 220 -43.73 4.40 -64.65
N ARG A 221 -42.76 3.76 -65.31
CA ARG A 221 -42.49 4.09 -66.72
C ARG A 221 -43.67 3.68 -67.62
N GLU A 222 -44.51 2.74 -67.16
CA GLU A 222 -45.78 2.37 -67.78
C GLU A 222 -46.98 3.14 -67.16
N SER A 223 -46.96 3.40 -65.85
CA SER A 223 -48.06 3.90 -65.03
C SER A 223 -47.96 5.39 -64.63
N TYR A 224 -46.86 6.09 -64.93
CA TYR A 224 -46.79 7.57 -64.87
C TYR A 224 -47.38 8.24 -66.12
N MET A 225 -48.11 7.47 -66.94
CA MET A 225 -49.26 7.99 -67.70
C MET A 225 -50.51 8.20 -66.82
N SER A 226 -50.45 7.93 -65.50
CA SER A 226 -51.58 8.03 -64.54
C SER A 226 -51.20 8.49 -63.12
N ASP A 227 -50.90 9.78 -62.97
CA ASP A 227 -51.41 10.73 -61.95
C ASP A 227 -51.32 10.43 -60.40
N SER A 228 -50.25 10.94 -59.74
CA SER A 228 -50.29 11.98 -58.67
C SER A 228 -50.84 11.76 -57.21
N LYS A 229 -50.16 12.42 -56.23
CA LYS A 229 -50.58 12.80 -54.82
C LYS A 229 -50.63 11.69 -53.71
N ARG A 230 -50.39 11.94 -52.39
CA ARG A 230 -49.64 12.98 -51.58
C ARG A 230 -49.62 12.63 -50.05
N THR A 231 -48.49 12.85 -49.32
CA THR A 231 -48.33 13.18 -47.84
C THR A 231 -48.93 12.25 -46.72
N GLY A 232 -48.43 12.14 -45.46
CA GLY A 232 -47.23 12.65 -44.72
C GLY A 232 -47.34 12.56 -43.15
N ASP A 233 -46.22 12.72 -42.39
CA ASP A 233 -46.07 13.06 -40.92
C ASP A 233 -46.56 12.08 -39.78
N LYS A 234 -46.16 12.11 -38.47
CA LYS A 234 -45.00 12.60 -37.63
C LYS A 234 -44.97 11.96 -36.18
N PRO A 235 -43.90 12.09 -35.32
CA PRO A 235 -43.71 11.33 -34.03
C PRO A 235 -43.38 12.15 -32.73
N GLY A 236 -43.14 11.48 -31.56
CA GLY A 236 -42.54 12.03 -30.29
C GLY A 236 -42.74 11.13 -29.02
N ARG A 237 -42.22 11.36 -27.78
CA ARG A 237 -41.06 12.16 -27.24
C ARG A 237 -40.80 11.98 -25.69
N GLN A 238 -39.59 11.54 -25.27
CA GLN A 238 -38.76 11.80 -24.01
C GLN A 238 -39.29 11.72 -22.53
N GLY A 239 -38.38 11.52 -21.55
CA GLY A 239 -38.58 11.61 -20.07
C GLY A 239 -37.27 11.55 -19.21
N GLU A 240 -37.29 11.91 -17.90
CA GLU A 240 -36.12 12.18 -16.99
C GLU A 240 -36.49 12.16 -15.46
N ASN A 241 -35.64 12.22 -14.39
CA ASN A 241 -34.20 11.89 -14.07
C ASN A 241 -33.84 12.20 -12.55
N ILE A 242 -32.74 11.64 -11.97
CA ILE A 242 -32.03 11.91 -10.64
C ILE A 242 -32.84 11.84 -9.30
N THR A 243 -32.36 11.98 -8.02
CA THR A 243 -31.17 12.59 -7.32
C THR A 243 -30.88 11.96 -5.89
N ALA A 244 -29.91 12.46 -5.08
CA ALA A 244 -29.47 12.06 -3.69
C ALA A 244 -28.97 13.31 -2.84
N PRO A 245 -28.16 13.33 -1.72
CA PRO A 245 -27.48 12.33 -0.81
C PRO A 245 -27.36 12.71 0.74
N LEU A 246 -26.34 12.17 1.50
CA LEU A 246 -25.66 12.69 2.75
C LEU A 246 -26.32 12.47 4.18
N LYS A 247 -25.73 12.61 5.42
CA LYS A 247 -24.37 12.96 6.03
C LYS A 247 -24.22 12.66 7.59
N THR A 248 -23.03 12.25 8.11
CA THR A 248 -22.45 12.38 9.53
C THR A 248 -23.16 11.75 10.78
N GLY A 249 -22.58 11.50 11.99
CA GLY A 249 -21.23 11.61 12.67
C GLY A 249 -21.36 11.73 14.24
N ALA A 250 -20.40 11.52 15.19
CA ALA A 250 -19.02 10.98 15.18
C ALA A 250 -18.44 10.29 16.51
N PRO A 251 -17.95 10.92 17.62
CA PRO A 251 -16.78 10.39 18.43
C PRO A 251 -16.85 10.31 20.01
N VAL A 252 -15.86 9.66 20.70
CA VAL A 252 -15.67 9.52 22.21
C VAL A 252 -14.16 9.57 22.65
N LYS A 253 -13.85 9.66 23.97
CA LYS A 253 -12.62 10.14 24.68
C LYS A 253 -11.50 9.08 25.04
N PRO A 254 -10.20 9.45 25.25
CA PRO A 254 -9.05 8.53 25.49
C PRO A 254 -8.47 8.46 26.93
N ASN A 255 -7.39 7.67 27.12
CA ASN A 255 -6.63 7.38 28.36
C ASN A 255 -5.12 7.75 28.30
N GLY A 256 -4.38 7.65 29.42
CA GLY A 256 -2.99 8.11 29.60
C GLY A 256 -1.85 7.13 29.22
N PRO A 257 -0.57 7.58 29.31
CA PRO A 257 0.58 6.92 28.66
C PRO A 257 1.31 5.85 29.52
N PRO A 258 1.60 4.66 28.96
CA PRO A 258 2.47 3.65 29.58
C PRO A 258 3.94 3.77 29.14
N VAL A 259 4.81 2.89 29.67
CA VAL A 259 6.17 2.63 29.16
C VAL A 259 6.14 2.47 27.65
N ARG A 260 6.99 3.23 26.94
CA ARG A 260 6.88 3.35 25.47
C ARG A 260 7.50 2.18 24.72
N ILE A 261 6.85 1.03 24.80
CA ILE A 261 6.86 0.06 23.71
C ILE A 261 6.34 0.80 22.47
N VAL A 262 7.23 1.22 21.58
CA VAL A 262 6.83 1.74 20.26
C VAL A 262 6.43 0.54 19.41
N LEU A 263 5.16 0.16 19.56
CA LEU A 263 4.41 -0.51 18.50
C LEU A 263 4.30 0.48 17.33
N GLU A 264 4.62 0.02 16.11
CA GLU A 264 4.25 0.73 14.88
C GLU A 264 2.72 0.63 14.71
N ASP A 265 1.97 1.52 15.39
CA ASP A 265 0.52 1.76 15.25
C ASP A 265 0.25 3.27 15.01
N ASP A 266 -0.61 3.58 14.04
CA ASP A 266 -0.56 4.82 13.25
C ASP A 266 -1.25 6.04 13.91
N ARG A 267 -1.43 6.00 15.24
CA ARG A 267 -2.12 7.06 16.00
C ARG A 267 -1.27 8.31 16.25
N SER A 268 -0.07 8.40 15.67
CA SER A 268 0.87 9.51 15.90
C SER A 268 0.78 10.62 14.84
N GLN A 269 0.34 10.34 13.60
CA GLN A 269 0.33 11.34 12.52
C GLN A 269 -1.01 12.09 12.32
N SER A 270 -2.06 11.73 13.06
CA SER A 270 -3.42 12.25 12.86
C SER A 270 -3.81 13.44 13.75
N ILE A 271 -2.85 14.04 14.48
CA ILE A 271 -3.12 15.14 15.44
C ILE A 271 -2.58 16.50 14.95
N GLU A 272 -1.36 16.56 14.40
CA GLU A 272 -0.70 17.86 14.09
C GLU A 272 -1.40 18.70 13.00
N VAL A 273 -2.17 18.08 12.10
CA VAL A 273 -2.90 18.78 11.03
C VAL A 273 -4.09 19.61 11.55
N SER A 274 -4.55 19.37 12.79
CA SER A 274 -5.78 19.98 13.33
C SER A 274 -5.58 21.37 13.96
N ASP A 275 -4.43 21.61 14.60
CA ASP A 275 -4.20 22.84 15.37
C ASP A 275 -3.67 24.02 14.53
N GLU A 276 -2.99 23.78 13.40
CA GLU A 276 -2.50 24.86 12.54
C GLU A 276 -3.64 25.57 11.77
N GLN A 277 -4.78 24.89 11.56
CA GLN A 277 -6.00 25.48 11.00
C GLN A 277 -6.75 26.41 11.99
N ARG A 278 -6.29 26.54 13.25
CA ARG A 278 -6.99 27.32 14.30
C ARG A 278 -6.34 28.66 14.65
N LYS A 279 -5.39 29.13 13.84
CA LYS A 279 -4.67 30.41 14.00
C LYS A 279 -4.50 31.20 12.69
N LYS A 280 -5.56 31.30 11.88
CA LYS A 280 -5.72 32.30 10.80
C LYS A 280 -7.17 32.80 10.79
#